data_AF-K3WTL3-F1
#
_entry.id   AF-K3WTL3-F1
#
_cell.length_a   1.000
_cell.length_b   1.000
_cell.length_c   1.000
_cell.angle_alpha   90.00
_cell.angle_beta   90.00
_cell.angle_gamma   90.00
#
_symmetry.space_group_name_H-M   'P 1'
#
loop_
_entity.id
_entity.type
_entity.pdbx_description
1 polymer ?
#
loop_
_entity_poly.entity_id
_entity_poly.type
_entity_poly.pdbx_seq_one_letter_code
_entity_poly.pdbx_strand_id
1 'polypeptide(L)'
;MFKSQLRTKDEILAIRAAEEDYAKRTLLAQETVKLVREELANCYMEHGVNHKIACKGLREEYAKLVRDPTHGAGSPNRPEI
;
A
#
# COMPACT_ATOMS: atom_id res chain seq x y z
N MET A 1 7.00 36.73 -14.20
CA MET A 1 6.26 35.92 -15.20
C MET A 1 6.61 34.45 -14.98
N PHE A 2 5.70 33.66 -14.42
CA PHE A 2 5.85 32.20 -14.47
C PHE A 2 5.53 31.78 -15.90
N LYS A 3 6.54 31.37 -16.67
CA LYS A 3 6.30 30.68 -17.94
C LYS A 3 5.57 29.39 -17.57
N SER A 4 4.28 29.31 -17.88
CA SER A 4 3.58 28.03 -17.92
C SER A 4 4.15 27.25 -19.11
N GLN A 5 5.31 26.61 -18.92
CA GLN A 5 5.77 25.59 -19.86
C GLN A 5 4.73 24.47 -19.79
N LEU A 6 3.91 24.40 -20.84
CA LEU A 6 3.05 23.25 -21.07
C LEU A 6 3.98 22.04 -21.16
N ARG A 7 3.67 20.98 -20.40
CA ARG A 7 4.46 19.75 -20.43
C ARG A 7 4.48 19.19 -21.86
N THR A 8 5.61 18.62 -22.27
CA THR A 8 5.71 17.97 -23.57
C THR A 8 4.84 16.72 -23.62
N LYS A 9 4.53 16.22 -24.82
CA LYS A 9 3.71 15.01 -24.98
C LYS A 9 4.33 13.82 -24.26
N ASP A 10 5.65 13.67 -24.34
CA ASP A 10 6.39 12.55 -23.75
C ASP A 10 6.40 12.65 -22.22
N GLU A 11 6.52 13.87 -21.67
CA GLU A 11 6.35 14.12 -20.23
C GLU A 11 4.96 13.70 -19.75
N ILE A 12 3.90 14.07 -20.48
CA ILE A 12 2.52 13.71 -20.13
C ILE A 12 2.34 12.18 -20.13
N LEU A 13 2.90 11.48 -21.11
CA LEU A 13 2.84 10.03 -21.17
C LEU A 13 3.59 9.37 -20.02
N ALA A 14 4.79 9.86 -19.68
CA ALA A 14 5.57 9.34 -18.56
C ALA A 14 4.86 9.53 -17.21
N ILE A 15 4.20 10.67 -17.01
CA ILE A 15 3.42 10.93 -15.79
C ILE A 15 2.23 9.98 -15.68
N ARG A 16 1.47 9.80 -16.77
CA ARG A 16 0.32 8.89 -16.78
C ARG A 16 0.73 7.45 -16.48
N ALA A 17 1.82 6.98 -17.06
CA ALA A 17 2.35 5.66 -16.77
C ALA A 17 2.72 5.50 -15.28
N ALA A 18 3.39 6.50 -14.69
CA ALA A 18 3.72 6.50 -13.28
C ALA A 18 2.49 6.53 -12.36
N GLU A 19 1.44 7.27 -12.74
CA GLU A 19 0.15 7.31 -12.04
C GLU A 19 -0.57 5.96 -12.09
N GLU A 20 -0.61 5.30 -13.26
CA GLU A 20 -1.21 3.98 -13.43
C GLU A 20 -0.49 2.92 -12.57
N ASP A 21 0.84 2.94 -12.57
CA ASP A 21 1.62 1.99 -11.77
C ASP A 21 1.51 2.25 -10.26
N TYR A 22 1.37 3.51 -9.86
CA TYR A 22 1.04 3.84 -8.47
C TYR A 22 -0.36 3.36 -8.07
N ALA A 23 -1.35 3.51 -8.96
CA ALA A 23 -2.71 3.02 -8.72
C ALA A 23 -2.75 1.50 -8.56
N LYS A 24 -2.03 0.74 -9.42
CA LYS A 24 -1.89 -0.72 -9.29
C LYS A 24 -1.27 -1.11 -7.95
N ARG A 25 -0.17 -0.47 -7.55
CA ARG A 25 0.48 -0.73 -6.25
C ARG A 25 -0.45 -0.44 -5.08
N THR A 26 -1.24 0.62 -5.15
CA THR A 26 -2.21 0.98 -4.11
C THR A 26 -3.29 -0.09 -3.97
N LEU A 27 -3.83 -0.60 -5.09
CA LEU A 27 -4.81 -1.68 -5.07
C LEU A 27 -4.22 -2.96 -4.47
N LEU A 28 -2.99 -3.31 -4.85
CA LEU A 28 -2.29 -4.47 -4.27
C LEU A 28 -2.10 -4.31 -2.77
N ALA A 29 -1.63 -3.15 -2.31
CA ALA A 29 -1.45 -2.85 -0.89
C ALA A 29 -2.77 -2.99 -0.10
N GLN A 30 -3.88 -2.49 -0.64
CA GLN A 30 -5.20 -2.64 -0.04
C GLN A 30 -5.62 -4.11 0.09
N GLU A 31 -5.42 -4.92 -0.95
CA GLU A 31 -5.71 -6.35 -0.88
C GLU A 31 -4.79 -7.08 0.11
N THR A 32 -3.51 -6.73 0.17
CA THR A 32 -2.58 -7.30 1.16
C THR A 32 -3.08 -7.05 2.58
N VAL A 33 -3.56 -5.85 2.90
CA VAL A 33 -4.11 -5.56 4.24
C VAL A 33 -5.35 -6.40 4.55
N LYS A 34 -6.22 -6.65 3.56
CA LYS A 34 -7.39 -7.51 3.75
C LYS A 34 -6.99 -8.95 4.03
N LEU A 35 -6.03 -9.49 3.28
CA LEU A 35 -5.53 -10.85 3.50
C LEU A 35 -4.91 -11.02 4.89
N VAL A 36 -4.04 -10.10 5.31
CA VAL A 36 -3.42 -10.14 6.65
C VAL A 36 -4.48 -10.02 7.75
N ARG A 37 -5.54 -9.22 7.52
CA ARG A 37 -6.67 -9.11 8.46
C ARG A 37 -7.43 -10.41 8.60
N GLU A 38 -7.71 -11.09 7.49
CA GLU A 38 -8.41 -12.38 7.48
C GLU A 38 -7.56 -13.47 8.13
N GLU A 39 -6.27 -13.52 7.84
CA GLU A 39 -5.34 -14.46 8.48
C GLU A 39 -5.24 -14.23 9.98
N LEU A 40 -5.19 -12.96 10.43
CA LEU A 40 -5.22 -12.62 11.85
C LEU A 40 -6.54 -13.04 12.50
N ALA A 41 -7.67 -12.86 11.82
CA ALA A 41 -8.98 -13.32 12.31
C ALA A 41 -9.03 -14.84 12.46
N ASN A 42 -8.51 -15.59 11.48
CA ASN A 42 -8.41 -17.04 11.54
C ASN A 42 -7.51 -17.49 12.70
N CYS A 43 -6.36 -16.84 12.88
CA CYS A 43 -5.47 -17.11 14.01
C CYS A 43 -6.17 -16.89 15.38
N TYR A 44 -6.99 -15.84 15.51
CA TYR A 44 -7.79 -15.64 16.72
C TYR A 44 -8.79 -16.78 16.96
N MET A 45 -9.44 -17.27 15.91
CA MET A 45 -10.41 -18.37 16.00
C MET A 45 -9.74 -19.71 16.36
N GLU A 46 -8.57 -19.99 15.77
CA GLU A 46 -7.85 -21.25 15.99
C GLU A 46 -7.21 -21.35 17.37
N HIS A 47 -6.55 -20.28 17.82
CA HIS A 47 -5.80 -20.31 19.08
C HIS A 47 -6.61 -19.90 20.31
N GLY A 48 -7.82 -19.36 20.14
CA GLY A 48 -8.71 -18.98 21.23
C GLY A 48 -7.98 -18.12 22.28
N VAL A 49 -8.03 -18.52 23.55
CA VAL A 49 -7.41 -17.77 24.66
C VAL A 49 -5.89 -17.56 24.52
N ASN A 50 -5.19 -18.41 23.77
CA ASN A 50 -3.73 -18.33 23.58
C ASN A 50 -3.31 -17.36 22.46
N HIS A 51 -4.27 -16.72 21.79
CA HIS A 51 -4.03 -15.86 20.64
C HIS A 51 -3.03 -14.72 20.90
N LYS A 52 -2.89 -14.27 22.15
CA LYS A 52 -2.01 -13.12 22.49
C LYS A 52 -0.54 -13.42 22.22
N ILE A 53 -0.14 -14.68 22.37
CA ILE A 53 1.22 -15.15 22.13
C ILE A 53 1.31 -15.69 20.70
N ALA A 54 0.37 -16.56 20.30
CA ALA A 54 0.39 -17.22 19.00
C ALA A 54 0.25 -16.24 17.82
N CYS A 55 -0.70 -15.30 17.89
CA CYS A 55 -0.99 -14.35 16.82
C CYS A 55 -0.21 -13.02 16.94
N LYS A 56 0.81 -12.97 17.81
CA LYS A 56 1.54 -11.72 18.08
C LYS A 56 2.20 -11.16 16.82
N GLY A 57 2.85 -12.01 16.02
CA GLY A 57 3.52 -11.60 14.78
C GLY A 57 2.56 -10.98 13.78
N LEU A 58 1.49 -11.70 13.42
CA LEU A 58 0.44 -11.23 12.51
C LEU A 58 -0.20 -9.92 13.00
N ARG A 59 -0.44 -9.80 14.30
CA ARG A 59 -1.00 -8.58 14.89
C ARG A 59 -0.05 -7.39 14.75
N GLU A 60 1.26 -7.59 14.94
CA GLU A 60 2.25 -6.54 14.79
C GLU A 60 2.44 -6.14 13.32
N GLU A 61 2.40 -7.11 12.40
CA GLU A 61 2.43 -6.86 10.97
C GLU A 61 1.20 -6.09 10.49
N TYR A 62 0.00 -6.56 10.84
CA TYR A 62 -1.25 -5.85 10.56
C TYR A 62 -1.24 -4.43 11.13
N ALA A 63 -0.74 -4.25 12.36
CA ALA A 63 -0.64 -2.93 12.97
C ALA A 63 0.34 -2.00 12.23
N LYS A 64 1.44 -2.52 11.67
CA LYS A 64 2.35 -1.72 10.83
C LYS A 64 1.65 -1.26 9.56
N LEU A 65 0.95 -2.17 8.87
CA LEU A 65 0.26 -1.87 7.61
C LEU A 65 -0.87 -0.86 7.79
N VAL A 66 -1.67 -0.97 8.85
CA VAL A 66 -2.80 -0.04 9.09
C VAL A 66 -2.34 1.34 9.56
N ARG A 67 -1.16 1.43 10.20
CA ARG A 67 -0.59 2.72 10.62
C ARG A 67 0.09 3.46 9.48
N ASP A 68 0.55 2.76 8.46
CA ASP A 68 1.08 3.37 7.25
C ASP A 68 -0.07 4.00 6.44
N PRO A 69 -0.06 5.31 6.17
CA PRO A 69 -1.07 5.96 5.34
C PRO A 69 -1.22 5.36 3.95
N THR A 70 -0.16 4.73 3.43
CA THR A 70 -0.11 4.11 2.10
C THR A 70 -0.33 2.60 2.15
N HIS A 71 -0.52 2.03 3.34
CA HIS A 71 -0.67 0.59 3.55
C HIS A 71 0.45 -0.27 2.90
N GLY A 72 1.66 0.28 2.77
CA GLY A 72 2.79 -0.37 2.10
C GLY A 72 2.94 -0.06 0.60
N ALA A 73 2.05 0.73 -0.01
CA ALA A 73 2.16 1.11 -1.43
C ALA A 73 3.34 2.06 -1.72
N GLY A 74 3.83 2.78 -0.70
CA GLY A 74 4.89 3.77 -0.81
C GLY A 74 4.41 5.10 -1.40
N SER A 75 5.34 6.00 -1.71
CA SER A 75 5.02 7.28 -2.36
C SER A 75 4.91 7.14 -3.88
N PRO A 76 4.15 8.02 -4.57
CA PRO A 76 4.15 8.08 -6.02
C PRO A 76 5.57 8.30 -6.56
N ASN A 77 5.98 7.50 -7.54
CA ASN A 77 7.26 7.69 -8.20
C ASN A 77 7.15 8.93 -9.08
N ARG A 78 8.00 9.94 -8.85
CA ARG A 78 8.16 11.03 -9.81
C ARG A 78 9.01 10.51 -10.97
N PRO A 79 8.52 10.53 -12.23
CA PRO A 79 9.37 10.19 -13.35
C PRO A 79 10.55 11.16 -13.41
N GLU A 80 11.77 10.63 -13.59
CA GLU A 80 12.94 11.43 -13.91
C GLU A 80 12.76 11.93 -15.35
N ILE A 81 12.40 13.20 -15.48
CA ILE A 81 12.17 13.89 -16.75
C ILE A 81 13.44 14.69 -17.07
#